data_AF-A0A8T1JWQ6-F1
#
_entry.id   AF-A0A8T1JWQ6-F1
#
_cell.length_a   1.000
_cell.length_b   1.000
_cell.length_c   1.000
_cell.angle_alpha   90.00
_cell.angle_beta   90.00
_cell.angle_gamma   90.00
#
_symmetry.space_group_name_H-M   'P 1'
#
loop_
_entity.id
_entity.type
_entity.pdbx_description
1 polymer ?
#
loop_
_entity_poly.entity_id
_entity_poly.type
_entity_poly.pdbx_seq_one_letter_code
_entity_poly.pdbx_strand_id
1 'polypeptide(L)'
;MARVDCWTVDDVVKNVAAAANSSVVKRVTVEDNIFRDFKTVLRELYKPLRAVQKYHIFSANKESSGVIMCRTSPDDAGILKDLRRNFDKPNTEKIDQMHRKGHPFVPSEFQNDPLYAAPTADEAAQSKNTKRA
;
A
#
# COMPACT_ATOMS: atom_id res chain seq x y z
N MET A 1 -21.52 1.88 11.13
CA MET A 1 -22.99 1.90 11.32
C MET A 1 -23.36 0.70 12.16
N ALA A 2 -23.96 0.92 13.33
CA ALA A 2 -24.53 -0.17 14.10
C ALA A 2 -25.77 -0.71 13.37
N ARG A 3 -26.01 -2.02 13.44
CA ARG A 3 -27.28 -2.59 13.00
C ARG A 3 -28.38 -2.09 13.93
N VAL A 4 -29.45 -1.57 13.36
CA VAL A 4 -30.63 -1.10 14.11
C VAL A 4 -31.73 -2.10 13.85
N ASP A 5 -32.20 -2.77 14.91
CA ASP A 5 -33.33 -3.67 14.81
C ASP A 5 -34.62 -2.84 14.67
N CYS A 6 -35.39 -3.11 13.63
CA CYS A 6 -36.68 -2.49 13.37
C CYS A 6 -37.77 -3.55 13.51
N TRP A 7 -38.69 -3.33 14.45
CA TRP A 7 -39.74 -4.30 14.80
C TRP A 7 -41.10 -3.93 14.20
N THR A 8 -41.26 -2.69 13.76
CA THR A 8 -42.46 -2.19 13.08
C THR A 8 -42.11 -1.46 11.78
N VAL A 9 -43.09 -1.33 10.88
CA VAL A 9 -42.93 -0.56 9.63
C VAL A 9 -42.65 0.92 9.92
N ASP A 10 -43.22 1.46 10.99
CA ASP A 10 -43.01 2.85 11.42
C ASP A 10 -41.54 3.10 11.80
N ASP A 11 -40.93 2.13 12.51
CA ASP A 11 -39.49 2.17 12.83
C ASP A 11 -38.62 2.19 11.57
N VAL A 12 -38.99 1.42 10.55
CA VAL A 12 -38.27 1.42 9.26
C VAL A 12 -38.35 2.81 8.62
N VAL A 13 -39.55 3.37 8.51
CA VAL A 13 -39.77 4.68 7.88
C VAL A 13 -38.99 5.78 8.60
N LYS A 14 -39.04 5.78 9.94
CA LYS A 14 -38.32 6.75 10.78
C LYS A 14 -36.81 6.64 10.62
N ASN A 15 -36.26 5.43 10.63
CA ASN A 15 -34.82 5.20 10.47
C ASN A 15 -34.33 5.54 9.06
N VAL A 16 -35.11 5.23 8.02
CA VAL A 16 -34.81 5.61 6.64
C VAL A 16 -34.82 7.13 6.49
N ALA A 17 -35.80 7.84 7.06
CA ALA A 17 -35.86 9.30 7.02
C ALA A 17 -34.65 9.94 7.73
N ALA A 18 -34.27 9.42 8.90
CA ALA A 18 -33.08 9.89 9.63
C ALA A 18 -31.77 9.61 8.86
N ALA A 19 -31.66 8.44 8.24
CA ALA A 19 -30.52 8.07 7.40
C ALA A 19 -30.44 8.94 6.13
N ALA A 20 -31.58 9.22 5.49
CA ALA A 20 -31.64 10.10 4.31
C ALA A 20 -31.15 11.51 4.64
N ASN A 21 -31.58 12.07 5.78
CA ASN A 21 -31.17 13.40 6.25
C ASN A 21 -29.67 13.49 6.61
N SER A 22 -29.04 12.37 6.94
CA SER A 22 -27.60 12.31 7.25
C SER A 22 -26.76 11.83 6.06
N SER A 23 -27.39 11.33 5.00
CA SER A 23 -26.70 10.86 3.81
C SER A 23 -26.26 12.04 2.95
N VAL A 24 -24.95 12.15 2.72
CA VAL A 24 -24.39 13.15 1.80
C VAL A 24 -24.06 12.45 0.49
N VAL A 25 -24.80 12.78 -0.57
CA VAL A 25 -24.48 12.35 -1.93
C VAL A 25 -23.47 13.32 -2.53
N LYS A 26 -22.22 12.87 -2.71
CA LYS A 26 -21.23 13.62 -3.47
C LYS A 26 -21.31 13.22 -4.94
N ARG A 27 -21.62 14.18 -5.82
CA ARG A 27 -21.48 14.00 -7.26
C ARG A 27 -20.01 14.03 -7.60
N VAL A 28 -19.50 12.91 -8.11
CA VAL A 28 -18.16 12.81 -8.69
C VAL A 28 -18.34 12.88 -10.20
N THR A 29 -17.77 13.89 -10.83
CA THR A 29 -17.76 14.00 -12.28
C THR A 29 -16.65 13.13 -12.87
N VAL A 30 -16.76 12.77 -14.15
CA VAL A 30 -15.73 11.98 -14.84
C VAL A 30 -14.42 12.76 -14.95
N GLU A 31 -14.51 14.08 -15.03
CA GLU A 31 -13.38 15.02 -15.14
C GLU A 31 -12.54 15.08 -13.86
N ASP A 32 -13.16 14.82 -12.70
CA ASP A 32 -12.47 14.86 -11.41
C ASP A 32 -11.40 13.77 -11.28
N ASN A 33 -11.41 12.73 -12.11
CA ASN A 33 -10.42 11.63 -12.15
C ASN A 33 -10.08 10.96 -10.80
N ILE A 34 -10.86 11.20 -9.74
CA ILE A 34 -10.57 10.79 -8.35
C ILE A 34 -10.28 9.28 -8.26
N PHE A 35 -11.08 8.46 -8.95
CA PHE A 35 -10.88 7.01 -8.99
C PHE A 35 -9.63 6.61 -9.78
N ARG A 36 -9.30 7.35 -10.83
CA ARG A 36 -8.12 7.09 -11.68
C ARG A 36 -6.84 7.41 -10.92
N ASP A 37 -6.80 8.57 -10.26
CA ASP A 37 -5.65 9.04 -9.52
C ASP A 37 -5.43 8.19 -8.27
N PHE A 38 -6.51 7.84 -7.56
CA PHE A 38 -6.45 6.87 -6.47
C PHE A 38 -5.92 5.50 -6.94
N LYS A 39 -6.34 5.03 -8.11
CA LYS A 39 -5.82 3.77 -8.69
C LYS A 39 -4.34 3.88 -9.07
N THR A 40 -3.85 5.06 -9.44
CA THR A 40 -2.41 5.28 -9.68
C THR A 40 -1.63 5.13 -8.38
N VAL A 41 -2.04 5.82 -7.32
CA VAL A 41 -1.42 5.73 -5.99
C VAL A 41 -1.41 4.29 -5.47
N LEU A 42 -2.55 3.57 -5.59
CA LEU A 42 -2.60 2.16 -5.17
C LEU A 42 -1.66 1.27 -5.97
N ARG A 43 -1.46 1.54 -7.26
CA ARG A 43 -0.54 0.77 -8.11
C ARG A 43 0.92 1.04 -7.76
N GLU A 44 1.25 2.23 -7.28
CA GLU A 44 2.60 2.56 -6.80
C GLU A 44 2.90 1.92 -5.46
N LEU A 45 1.94 1.91 -4.53
CA LEU A 45 2.15 1.41 -3.17
C LEU A 45 1.98 -0.11 -3.05
N TYR A 46 1.10 -0.70 -3.85
CA TYR A 46 0.70 -2.11 -3.71
C TYR A 46 0.90 -2.92 -5.00
N LYS A 47 1.21 -4.20 -4.80
CA LYS A 47 1.29 -5.26 -5.81
C LYS A 47 -0.12 -5.73 -6.12
N PRO A 48 -0.43 -6.09 -7.38
CA PRO A 48 -1.71 -6.71 -7.71
C PRO A 48 -1.80 -8.09 -7.07
N LEU A 49 -2.96 -8.38 -6.46
CA LEU A 49 -3.25 -9.69 -5.89
C LEU A 49 -3.47 -10.71 -7.02
N ARG A 50 -2.48 -11.57 -7.26
CA ARG A 50 -2.57 -12.62 -8.28
C ARG A 50 -3.51 -13.75 -7.84
N ALA A 51 -4.20 -14.32 -8.83
CA ALA A 51 -5.16 -15.41 -8.67
C ALA A 51 -6.30 -15.06 -7.68
N VAL A 52 -6.88 -13.86 -7.79
CA VAL A 52 -7.96 -13.43 -6.89
C VAL A 52 -9.16 -14.37 -6.94
N GLN A 53 -9.48 -14.91 -8.12
CA GLN A 53 -10.57 -15.87 -8.34
C GLN A 53 -10.38 -17.20 -7.61
N LYS A 54 -9.15 -17.52 -7.16
CA LYS A 54 -8.90 -18.71 -6.34
C LYS A 54 -9.50 -18.59 -4.94
N TYR A 55 -9.70 -17.38 -4.44
CA TYR A 55 -10.12 -17.11 -3.07
C TYR A 55 -11.53 -16.52 -3.07
N HIS A 56 -12.37 -17.00 -2.15
CA HIS A 56 -13.74 -16.51 -1.99
C HIS A 56 -13.87 -15.54 -0.82
N ILE A 57 -12.93 -15.58 0.13
CA ILE A 57 -12.97 -14.78 1.35
C ILE A 57 -11.67 -14.00 1.50
N PHE A 58 -11.81 -12.70 1.75
CA PHE A 58 -10.71 -11.78 2.02
C PHE A 58 -10.96 -11.07 3.34
N SER A 59 -9.92 -10.99 4.17
CA SER A 59 -9.97 -10.24 5.43
C SER A 59 -8.74 -9.36 5.53
N ALA A 60 -8.96 -8.10 5.89
CA ALA A 60 -7.93 -7.08 6.06
C ALA A 60 -8.05 -6.48 7.47
N ASN A 61 -6.92 -6.28 8.14
CA ASN A 61 -6.85 -5.62 9.43
C ASN A 61 -6.33 -4.18 9.23
N LYS A 62 -6.91 -3.22 9.95
CA LYS A 62 -6.49 -1.81 9.96
C LYS A 62 -5.06 -1.65 10.48
N GLU A 63 -4.64 -2.47 11.45
CA GLU A 63 -3.31 -2.42 12.08
C GLU A 63 -2.20 -2.85 11.11
N SER A 64 -2.52 -3.75 10.17
CA SER A 64 -1.59 -4.28 9.17
C SER A 64 -2.04 -3.95 7.75
N SER A 65 -2.28 -2.65 7.51
CA SER A 65 -2.63 -2.13 6.18
C SER A 65 -1.62 -2.62 5.12
N GLY A 66 -2.14 -3.23 4.06
CA GLY A 66 -1.34 -3.84 2.99
C GLY A 66 -1.12 -5.35 3.12
N VAL A 67 -1.47 -5.97 4.25
CA VAL A 67 -1.48 -7.43 4.41
C VAL A 67 -2.92 -7.93 4.40
N ILE A 68 -3.23 -8.86 3.49
CA ILE A 68 -4.57 -9.43 3.33
C ILE A 68 -4.53 -10.92 3.60
N MET A 69 -5.44 -11.41 4.44
CA MET A 69 -5.68 -12.85 4.61
C MET A 69 -6.66 -13.32 3.53
N CYS A 70 -6.29 -14.35 2.79
CA CYS A 70 -7.08 -14.95 1.72
C CYS A 70 -7.48 -16.39 2.10
N ARG A 71 -8.74 -16.76 1.87
CA ARG A 71 -9.24 -18.13 2.08
C ARG A 71 -10.08 -18.61 0.89
N THR A 72 -9.97 -19.89 0.57
CA THR A 72 -10.79 -20.54 -0.46
C THR A 72 -12.15 -20.96 0.11
N SER A 73 -12.14 -21.49 1.33
CA SER A 73 -13.34 -21.85 2.11
C SER A 73 -13.29 -21.24 3.51
N PRO A 74 -14.42 -21.17 4.25
CA PRO A 74 -14.45 -20.63 5.61
C PRO A 74 -13.51 -21.36 6.58
N ASP A 75 -13.43 -22.68 6.43
CA ASP A 75 -12.68 -23.60 7.29
C ASP A 75 -11.20 -23.77 6.89
N ASP A 76 -10.83 -23.30 5.69
CA ASP A 76 -9.45 -23.38 5.22
C ASP A 76 -8.52 -22.47 6.03
N ALA A 77 -7.29 -22.94 6.25
CA ALA A 77 -6.23 -22.11 6.83
C ALA A 77 -5.99 -20.86 5.97
N GLY A 78 -6.07 -19.69 6.61
CA GLY A 78 -5.88 -18.40 5.93
C GLY A 78 -4.47 -18.21 5.41
N ILE A 79 -4.35 -17.84 4.14
CA ILE A 79 -3.07 -17.50 3.52
C ILE A 79 -2.87 -15.99 3.62
N LEU A 80 -1.85 -15.57 4.37
CA LEU A 80 -1.46 -14.16 4.45
C LEU A 80 -0.68 -13.77 3.19
N LYS A 81 -1.11 -12.70 2.53
CA LYS A 81 -0.45 -12.11 1.38
C LYS A 81 -0.12 -10.65 1.67
N ASP A 82 1.18 -10.36 1.63
CA ASP A 82 1.67 -8.99 1.69
C ASP A 82 1.63 -8.37 0.29
N LEU A 83 0.74 -7.39 0.14
CA LEU A 83 0.59 -6.64 -1.10
C LEU A 83 1.49 -5.43 -1.17
N ARG A 84 2.22 -5.06 -0.11
CA ARG A 84 3.08 -3.87 -0.16
C ARG A 84 4.18 -4.06 -1.22
N ARG A 85 4.42 -3.02 -2.01
CA ARG A 85 5.62 -2.98 -2.84
C ARG A 85 6.80 -2.78 -1.91
N ASN A 86 7.80 -3.64 -2.06
CA ASN A 86 9.11 -3.33 -1.52
C ASN A 86 9.63 -2.22 -2.42
N PHE A 87 9.72 -1.00 -1.90
CA PHE A 87 10.69 -0.06 -2.43
C PHE A 87 12.03 -0.69 -2.07
N ASP A 88 12.60 -1.44 -3.01
CA ASP A 88 13.87 -2.12 -2.75
C ASP A 88 14.82 -1.09 -2.16
N LYS A 89 15.35 -1.41 -0.97
CA LYS A 89 16.50 -0.67 -0.46
C LYS A 89 17.53 -0.68 -1.59
N PRO A 90 18.15 0.47 -1.91
CA PRO A 90 19.15 0.51 -2.96
C PRO A 90 20.16 -0.62 -2.70
N ASN A 91 20.41 -1.45 -3.71
CA ASN A 91 21.39 -2.51 -3.57
C ASN A 91 22.77 -1.90 -3.29
N THR A 92 23.71 -2.69 -2.77
CA THR A 92 25.05 -2.22 -2.37
C THR A 92 25.78 -1.50 -3.50
N GLU A 93 25.58 -1.90 -4.76
CA GLU A 93 26.12 -1.20 -5.93
C GLU A 93 25.51 0.20 -6.11
N LYS A 94 24.20 0.33 -5.96
CA LYS A 94 23.48 1.59 -6.13
C LYS A 94 23.79 2.53 -4.97
N ILE A 95 23.98 2.02 -3.75
CA ILE A 95 24.47 2.80 -2.59
C ILE A 95 25.86 3.38 -2.90
N ASP A 96 26.81 2.55 -3.36
CA ASP A 96 28.16 3.00 -3.74
C ASP A 96 28.11 4.04 -4.87
N GLN A 97 27.26 3.83 -5.87
CA GLN A 97 27.08 4.78 -6.97
C GLN A 97 26.49 6.12 -6.50
N MET A 98 25.49 6.08 -5.61
CA MET A 98 24.90 7.29 -5.03
C MET A 98 25.91 8.06 -4.18
N HIS A 99 26.71 7.39 -3.36
CA HIS A 99 27.77 8.04 -2.59
C HIS A 99 28.86 8.63 -3.50
N ARG A 100 29.32 7.90 -4.52
CA ARG A 100 30.45 8.35 -5.36
C ARG A 100 30.08 9.38 -6.42
N LYS A 101 28.89 9.25 -7.03
CA LYS A 101 28.46 10.10 -8.15
C LYS A 101 27.35 11.07 -7.78
N GLY A 102 26.49 10.71 -6.83
CA GLY A 102 25.36 11.52 -6.41
C GLY A 102 25.74 12.55 -5.35
N HIS A 103 26.39 12.11 -4.27
CA HIS A 103 26.73 12.94 -3.09
C HIS A 103 27.35 14.31 -3.42
N PRO A 104 28.29 14.45 -4.40
CA PRO A 104 28.87 15.76 -4.72
C PRO A 104 27.87 16.81 -5.25
N PHE A 105 26.72 16.37 -5.78
CA PHE A 105 25.67 17.25 -6.33
C PHE A 105 24.47 17.39 -5.38
N VAL A 106 24.55 16.80 -4.18
CA VAL A 106 23.50 16.90 -3.16
C VAL A 106 23.65 18.23 -2.42
N PRO A 107 22.58 19.04 -2.29
CA PRO A 107 22.60 20.26 -1.49
C PRO A 107 23.06 19.99 -0.06
N SER A 108 23.74 20.96 0.55
CA SER A 108 24.33 20.80 1.89
C SER A 108 23.33 20.36 2.98
N GLU A 109 22.05 20.70 2.81
CA GLU A 109 20.96 20.31 3.71
C GLU A 109 20.72 18.79 3.76
N PHE A 110 21.09 18.06 2.70
CA PHE A 110 20.82 16.62 2.55
C PHE A 110 22.09 15.77 2.48
N GLN A 111 23.28 16.36 2.58
CA GLN A 111 24.56 15.63 2.50
C GLN A 111 24.78 14.65 3.65
N ASN A 112 24.09 14.83 4.77
CA ASN A 112 24.14 13.95 5.95
C ASN A 112 22.99 12.92 5.99
N ASP A 113 22.17 12.84 4.94
CA ASP A 113 21.10 11.85 4.86
C ASP A 113 21.71 10.43 4.82
N PRO A 114 21.25 9.46 5.64
CA PRO A 114 21.69 8.07 5.59
C PRO A 114 21.65 7.42 4.21
N LEU A 115 20.81 7.92 3.29
CA LEU A 115 20.74 7.48 1.90
C LEU A 115 22.05 7.69 1.12
N TYR A 116 22.85 8.70 1.49
CA TYR A 116 24.14 8.99 0.87
C TYR A 116 25.32 8.67 1.80
N ALA A 117 25.12 7.87 2.84
CA ALA A 117 26.21 7.46 3.72
C ALA A 117 27.29 6.69 2.94
N ALA A 118 28.53 6.80 3.41
CA ALA A 118 29.64 6.02 2.86
C ALA A 118 29.34 4.51 3.01
N PRO A 119 29.48 3.70 1.94
CA PRO A 119 29.28 2.26 2.02
C PRO A 119 30.27 1.65 3.02
N THR A 120 29.84 0.65 3.79
CA THR A 120 30.75 -0.11 4.65
C THR A 120 31.74 -0.91 3.79
N ALA A 121 32.91 -1.25 4.35
CA ALA A 121 33.98 -1.93 3.61
C ALA A 121 33.51 -3.24 2.91
N ASP A 122 32.64 -4.00 3.57
CA ASP A 122 32.03 -5.22 3.03
C ASP A 122 31.05 -4.93 1.88
N GLU A 123 30.26 -3.87 1.97
CA GLU A 123 29.30 -3.47 0.92
C GLU A 123 30.02 -2.97 -0.35
N ALA A 124 31.12 -2.23 -0.17
CA ALA A 124 31.98 -1.77 -1.26
C ALA A 124 32.71 -2.94 -1.95
N ALA A 125 33.10 -3.98 -1.19
CA ALA A 125 33.70 -5.19 -1.74
C ALA A 125 32.69 -6.00 -2.58
N GLN A 126 31.45 -6.12 -2.09
CA GLN A 126 30.35 -6.79 -2.81
C GLN A 126 29.98 -6.05 -4.11
N SER A 127 29.87 -4.71 -4.08
CA SER A 127 29.61 -3.89 -5.28
C SER A 127 30.62 -4.14 -6.41
N LYS A 128 31.92 -4.27 -6.07
CA LYS A 128 32.98 -4.56 -7.04
C LYS A 128 32.89 -5.96 -7.64
N ASN A 129 32.43 -6.94 -6.87
CA ASN A 129 32.26 -8.32 -7.33
C ASN A 129 31.04 -8.48 -8.24
N THR A 130 29.94 -7.78 -7.98
CA THR A 130 28.72 -7.85 -8.81
C THR A 130 28.92 -7.27 -10.22
N LYS A 131 29.79 -6.27 -10.40
CA LYS A 131 30.16 -5.74 -11.73
C LYS A 131 31.10 -6.65 -12.55
N ARG A 132 31.69 -7.66 -11.92
CA ARG A 132 32.67 -8.57 -12.55
C ARG A 132 32.08 -9.92 -12.96
N ALA A 133 30.83 -10.21 -12.58
CA ALA A 133 30.06 -11.36 -13.04
C ALA A 133 29.32 -11.01 -14.33
#